data_AF-A0A1V0ADG8-F1
#
_entry.id   AF-A0A1V0ADG8-F1
#
_cell.length_a   1.000
_cell.length_b   1.000
_cell.length_c   1.000
_cell.angle_alpha   90.00
_cell.angle_beta   90.00
_cell.angle_gamma   90.00
#
_symmetry.space_group_name_H-M   'P 1'
#
loop_
_entity.id
_entity.type
_entity.pdbx_description
1 polymer ?
#
loop_
_entity_poly.entity_id
_entity_poly.type
_entity_poly.pdbx_seq_one_letter_code
_entity_poly.pdbx_strand_id
1 'polypeptide(L)'
;MNHTSAIETWRTLLDPAKSWVLFGHDTCVILMRPDGDLADQATTLLREYGPVHPGTPAGDFDTIELRDAPGWVVTGHHPDILTYVAPDELDDHDHLVVGLHGRTKRDQDGHDLTVIHVEDKRA
;
A
#
# COMPACT_ATOMS: atom_id res chain seq x y z
N MET A 1 0.14 0.36 13.98
CA MET A 1 -1.00 -0.59 13.87
C MET A 1 -0.50 -2.03 14.04
N ASN A 2 -1.31 -2.99 14.55
CA ASN A 2 -0.93 -4.42 14.59
C ASN A 2 -1.45 -5.14 13.32
N HIS A 3 -0.79 -6.19 12.82
CA HIS A 3 -1.08 -6.77 11.49
C HIS A 3 -2.56 -7.15 11.25
N THR A 4 -3.26 -7.69 12.26
CA THR A 4 -4.69 -8.02 12.14
C THR A 4 -5.56 -6.80 11.86
N SER A 5 -5.24 -5.65 12.47
CA SER A 5 -5.97 -4.40 12.23
C SER A 5 -5.72 -3.86 10.83
N ALA A 6 -4.50 -4.00 10.30
CA ALA A 6 -4.17 -3.56 8.95
C ALA A 6 -4.93 -4.37 7.89
N ILE A 7 -5.03 -5.69 8.08
CA ILE A 7 -5.79 -6.58 7.17
C ILE A 7 -7.27 -6.17 7.13
N GLU A 8 -7.90 -5.91 8.28
CA GLU A 8 -9.31 -5.52 8.33
C GLU A 8 -9.57 -4.13 7.73
N THR A 9 -8.65 -3.19 7.92
CA THR A 9 -8.68 -1.90 7.20
C THR A 9 -8.70 -2.12 5.70
N TRP A 10 -7.75 -2.91 5.15
CA TRP A 10 -7.69 -3.16 3.72
C TRP A 10 -8.91 -3.91 3.17
N ARG A 11 -9.49 -4.85 3.95
CA ARG A 11 -10.77 -5.50 3.59
C ARG A 11 -11.95 -4.52 3.50
N THR A 12 -11.93 -3.47 4.31
CA THR A 12 -12.96 -2.42 4.31
C THR A 12 -12.77 -1.47 3.13
N LEU A 13 -11.52 -1.16 2.78
CA LEU A 13 -11.18 -0.20 1.74
C LEU A 13 -11.32 -0.74 0.32
N LEU A 14 -11.10 -2.05 0.12
CA LEU A 14 -11.06 -2.65 -1.21
C LEU A 14 -12.35 -3.36 -1.57
N ASP A 15 -12.63 -3.45 -2.87
CA ASP A 15 -13.71 -4.28 -3.40
C ASP A 15 -13.49 -5.76 -2.97
N PRO A 16 -14.48 -6.41 -2.32
CA PRO A 16 -14.37 -7.79 -1.84
C PRO A 16 -14.02 -8.84 -2.92
N ALA A 17 -14.18 -8.52 -4.20
CA ALA A 17 -13.83 -9.40 -5.31
C ALA A 17 -12.33 -9.30 -5.71
N LYS A 18 -11.57 -8.36 -5.15
CA LYS A 18 -10.16 -8.15 -5.51
C LYS A 18 -9.23 -9.06 -4.71
N SER A 19 -8.24 -9.62 -5.41
CA SER A 19 -7.09 -10.27 -4.78
C SER A 19 -6.00 -9.24 -4.53
N TRP A 20 -5.33 -9.31 -3.38
CA TRP A 20 -4.32 -8.34 -2.98
C TRP A 20 -3.32 -8.94 -1.99
N VAL A 21 -2.16 -8.30 -1.87
CA VAL A 21 -1.08 -8.70 -0.96
C VAL A 21 -0.66 -7.51 -0.12
N LEU A 22 -0.50 -7.73 1.19
CA LEU A 22 -0.09 -6.72 2.15
C LEU A 22 1.35 -6.92 2.58
N PHE A 23 2.08 -5.83 2.69
CA PHE A 23 3.46 -5.79 3.13
C PHE A 23 3.60 -5.13 4.52
N GLY A 24 4.79 -5.30 5.12
CA GLY A 24 5.08 -4.99 6.52
C GLY A 24 4.85 -3.54 6.94
N HIS A 25 4.94 -2.59 5.99
CA HIS A 25 4.71 -1.17 6.22
C HIS A 25 3.39 -0.68 5.61
N ASP A 26 2.34 -1.52 5.66
CA ASP A 26 0.98 -1.21 5.21
C ASP A 26 0.85 -0.84 3.72
N THR A 27 1.83 -1.22 2.90
CA THR A 27 1.71 -1.15 1.44
C THR A 27 0.94 -2.36 0.93
N CYS A 28 -0.12 -2.11 0.18
CA CYS A 28 -0.97 -3.09 -0.45
C CYS A 28 -0.78 -3.06 -1.96
N VAL A 29 -0.62 -4.24 -2.56
CA VAL A 29 -0.58 -4.42 -4.01
C VAL A 29 -1.86 -5.12 -4.45
N ILE A 30 -2.68 -4.42 -5.23
CA ILE A 30 -3.91 -4.96 -5.81
C ILE A 30 -3.57 -5.72 -7.10
N LEU A 31 -4.01 -6.96 -7.20
CA LEU A 31 -3.72 -7.81 -8.36
C LEU A 31 -4.89 -7.76 -9.35
N MET A 32 -4.76 -6.91 -10.38
CA MET A 32 -5.80 -6.73 -11.40
C MET A 32 -5.98 -7.94 -12.32
N ARG A 33 -4.93 -8.75 -12.48
CA ARG A 33 -4.95 -10.05 -13.17
C ARG A 33 -4.18 -11.05 -12.31
N PRO A 34 -4.82 -11.59 -11.25
CA PRO A 34 -4.15 -12.49 -10.32
C PRO A 34 -3.87 -13.82 -11.02
N ASP A 35 -2.60 -14.23 -11.06
CA ASP A 35 -2.16 -15.45 -11.72
C ASP A 35 -0.97 -16.06 -10.96
N GLY A 36 -0.83 -17.39 -11.03
CA GLY A 36 0.25 -18.11 -10.33
C GLY A 36 0.26 -17.87 -8.82
N ASP A 37 1.46 -17.67 -8.26
CA ASP A 37 1.65 -17.29 -6.86
C ASP A 37 1.47 -15.77 -6.68
N LEU A 38 0.49 -15.38 -5.87
CA LEU A 38 0.12 -13.99 -5.68
C LEU A 38 1.18 -13.20 -4.92
N ALA A 39 1.86 -13.84 -3.97
CA ALA A 39 2.91 -13.19 -3.19
C ALA A 39 4.11 -12.88 -4.09
N ASP A 40 4.50 -13.81 -4.96
CA ASP A 40 5.56 -13.61 -5.95
C ASP A 40 5.19 -12.52 -6.98
N GLN A 41 3.94 -12.53 -7.46
CA GLN A 41 3.43 -11.51 -8.38
C GLN A 41 3.48 -10.11 -7.75
N ALA A 42 2.95 -9.97 -6.53
CA ALA A 42 2.95 -8.71 -5.80
C ALA A 42 4.37 -8.24 -5.45
N THR A 43 5.24 -9.17 -5.04
CA THR A 43 6.66 -8.88 -4.75
C THR A 43 7.39 -8.37 -5.99
N THR A 44 7.10 -8.91 -7.16
CA THR A 44 7.67 -8.45 -8.43
C THR A 44 7.27 -7.01 -8.73
N LEU A 45 5.98 -6.69 -8.61
CA LEU A 45 5.47 -5.33 -8.78
C LEU A 45 6.08 -4.36 -7.75
N LEU A 46 6.09 -4.73 -6.48
CA LEU A 46 6.57 -3.85 -5.42
C LEU A 46 8.08 -3.63 -5.48
N ARG A 47 8.86 -4.63 -5.93
CA ARG A 47 10.29 -4.45 -6.18
C ARG A 47 10.57 -3.46 -7.30
N GLU A 48 9.73 -3.43 -8.34
CA GLU A 48 9.90 -2.54 -9.48
C GLU A 48 9.41 -1.11 -9.19
N TYR A 49 8.27 -0.97 -8.53
CA TYR A 49 7.57 0.31 -8.37
C TYR A 49 7.56 0.86 -6.93
N GLY A 50 7.99 0.07 -5.95
CA GLY A 50 8.08 0.45 -4.55
C GLY A 50 9.20 1.45 -4.25
N PRO A 51 10.47 1.15 -4.64
CA PRO A 51 11.60 2.03 -4.37
C PRO A 51 11.42 3.44 -4.95
N VAL A 52 11.76 4.44 -4.15
CA VAL A 52 11.64 5.85 -4.50
C VAL A 52 12.97 6.35 -5.02
N HIS A 53 13.01 6.74 -6.29
CA HIS A 53 14.19 7.34 -6.90
C HIS A 53 14.01 8.85 -7.06
N PRO A 54 14.80 9.69 -6.35
CA PRO A 54 14.70 11.15 -6.45
C PRO A 54 14.86 11.63 -7.90
N GLY A 55 14.02 12.57 -8.32
CA GLY A 55 14.04 13.12 -9.67
C GLY A 55 13.39 12.24 -10.74
N THR A 56 12.65 11.20 -10.33
CA THR A 56 11.88 10.32 -11.22
C THR A 56 10.40 10.30 -10.81
N PRO A 57 9.48 9.83 -11.68
CA PRO A 57 8.07 9.67 -11.34
C PRO A 57 7.81 8.78 -10.10
N ALA A 58 8.75 7.90 -9.73
CA ALA A 58 8.64 7.09 -8.51
C ALA A 58 8.63 7.93 -7.21
N GLY A 59 9.08 9.19 -7.30
CA GLY A 59 9.04 10.17 -6.22
C GLY A 59 7.69 10.87 -6.03
N ASP A 60 6.80 10.79 -7.02
CA ASP A 60 5.49 11.42 -6.99
C ASP A 60 4.50 10.60 -6.15
N PHE A 61 3.54 11.31 -5.55
CA PHE A 61 2.47 10.72 -4.77
C PHE A 61 1.25 11.63 -4.75
N ASP A 62 0.08 11.04 -4.55
CA ASP A 62 -1.14 11.73 -4.14
C ASP A 62 -1.59 11.21 -2.77
N THR A 63 -2.32 12.03 -2.04
CA THR A 63 -2.87 11.68 -0.72
C THR A 63 -4.39 11.79 -0.75
N ILE A 64 -5.06 10.68 -0.48
CA ILE A 64 -6.51 10.56 -0.47
C ILE A 64 -6.96 10.36 0.98
N GLU A 65 -7.69 11.33 1.52
CA GLU A 65 -8.37 11.18 2.81
C GLU A 65 -9.54 10.21 2.68
N LEU A 66 -9.60 9.25 3.60
CA LEU A 66 -10.64 8.22 3.61
C LEU A 66 -11.93 8.79 4.21
N ARG A 67 -13.05 8.59 3.52
CA ARG A 67 -14.36 9.11 3.96
C ARG A 67 -15.05 8.22 4.99
N ASP A 68 -14.90 6.90 4.82
CA ASP A 68 -15.63 5.89 5.59
C ASP A 68 -14.74 5.15 6.60
N ALA A 69 -13.47 5.56 6.73
CA ALA A 69 -12.50 5.02 7.68
C ALA A 69 -11.53 6.13 8.10
N PRO A 70 -10.94 6.07 9.31
CA PRO A 70 -9.91 7.00 9.71
C PRO A 70 -8.62 6.79 8.89
N GLY A 71 -7.93 7.89 8.56
CA GLY A 71 -6.61 7.87 7.92
C GLY A 71 -6.64 8.20 6.44
N TRP A 72 -5.53 7.89 5.77
CA TRP A 72 -5.31 8.24 4.37
C TRP A 72 -4.76 7.06 3.58
N VAL A 73 -4.98 7.10 2.27
CA VAL A 73 -4.28 6.28 1.30
C VAL A 73 -3.34 7.18 0.51
N VAL A 74 -2.08 6.77 0.46
CA VAL A 74 -1.06 7.40 -0.37
C VAL A 74 -0.86 6.54 -1.61
N THR A 75 -0.99 7.16 -2.77
CA THR A 75 -0.74 6.52 -4.08
C THR A 75 0.63 6.95 -4.60
N GLY A 76 1.16 6.22 -5.58
CA GLY A 76 2.41 6.58 -6.26
C GLY A 76 2.29 6.42 -7.77
N HIS A 77 3.43 6.18 -8.41
CA HIS A 77 3.51 6.01 -9.86
C HIS A 77 2.68 4.84 -10.39
N HIS A 78 2.62 3.73 -9.65
CA HIS A 78 1.82 2.56 -10.04
C HIS A 78 0.44 2.62 -9.36
N PRO A 79 -0.67 2.62 -10.13
CA PRO A 79 -2.02 2.85 -9.59
C PRO A 79 -2.51 1.74 -8.66
N ASP A 80 -2.00 0.53 -8.83
CA ASP A 80 -2.40 -0.64 -8.03
C ASP A 80 -1.54 -0.84 -6.76
N ILE A 81 -0.64 0.09 -6.45
CA ILE A 81 0.17 0.08 -5.23
C ILE A 81 -0.27 1.24 -4.35
N LEU A 82 -0.81 0.90 -3.19
CA LEU A 82 -1.42 1.84 -2.27
C LEU A 82 -0.81 1.67 -0.88
N THR A 83 -0.55 2.75 -0.16
CA THR A 83 -0.01 2.68 1.20
C THR A 83 -0.95 3.37 2.17
N TYR A 84 -1.37 2.66 3.21
CA TYR A 84 -2.26 3.22 4.23
C TYR A 84 -1.45 3.97 5.29
N VAL A 85 -1.96 5.11 5.74
CA VAL A 85 -1.41 5.90 6.85
C VAL A 85 -2.50 6.11 7.88
N ALA A 86 -2.30 5.55 9.08
CA ALA A 86 -3.21 5.73 10.19
C ALA A 86 -3.02 7.11 10.85
N PRO A 87 -4.08 7.73 11.40
CA PRO A 87 -3.98 9.05 12.06
C PRO A 87 -3.03 9.10 13.25
N ASP A 88 -2.84 7.99 13.94
CA ASP A 88 -1.96 7.88 15.11
C ASP A 88 -0.48 7.71 14.73
N GLU A 89 -0.14 7.56 13.45
CA GLU A 89 1.25 7.51 12.98
C GLU A 89 1.92 8.88 12.91
N LEU A 90 1.14 9.97 12.91
CA LEU A 90 1.62 11.33 12.68
C LEU A 90 0.96 12.31 13.64
N ASP A 91 1.75 13.28 14.13
CA ASP A 91 1.25 14.40 14.93
C ASP A 91 0.68 15.52 14.04
N ASP A 92 1.17 15.64 12.81
CA ASP A 92 0.73 16.61 11.79
C ASP A 92 0.04 15.89 10.64
N HIS A 93 -1.21 16.28 10.37
CA HIS A 93 -2.09 15.66 9.37
C HIS A 93 -2.18 16.47 8.08
N ASP A 94 -1.26 17.41 7.85
CA ASP A 94 -1.12 18.04 6.54
C ASP A 94 -0.90 17.00 5.43
N HIS A 95 -1.59 17.14 4.30
CA HIS A 95 -1.54 16.18 3.20
C HIS A 95 -0.12 15.94 2.67
N LEU A 96 0.76 16.95 2.73
CA LEU A 96 2.16 16.79 2.32
C LEU A 96 2.90 15.88 3.29
N VAL A 97 2.69 16.05 4.60
CA VAL A 97 3.34 15.25 5.65
C VAL A 97 2.87 13.80 5.56
N VAL A 98 1.55 13.60 5.44
CA VAL A 98 0.96 12.27 5.24
C VAL A 98 1.51 11.58 4.00
N GLY A 99 1.54 12.29 2.87
CA GLY A 99 2.03 11.76 1.61
C GLY A 99 3.51 11.39 1.64
N LEU A 100 4.36 12.22 2.28
CA LEU A 100 5.79 11.91 2.47
C LEU A 100 6.00 10.69 3.37
N HIS A 101 5.19 10.54 4.42
CA HIS A 101 5.23 9.39 5.31
C HIS A 101 4.83 8.10 4.58
N GLY A 102 3.67 8.11 3.90
CA GLY A 102 3.23 6.96 3.10
C GLY A 102 4.20 6.60 1.98
N ARG A 103 4.81 7.60 1.32
CA ARG A 103 5.88 7.37 0.34
C ARG A 103 7.09 6.67 0.95
N THR A 104 7.48 7.04 2.16
CA THR A 104 8.60 6.42 2.88
C THR A 104 8.29 4.96 3.26
N LYS A 105 7.07 4.69 3.72
CA LYS A 105 6.58 3.32 3.98
C LYS A 105 6.63 2.45 2.72
N ARG A 106 6.17 2.97 1.58
CA ARG A 106 6.27 2.29 0.27
C ARG A 106 7.71 2.00 -0.13
N ASP A 107 8.62 2.94 0.08
CA ASP A 107 10.05 2.75 -0.20
C ASP A 107 10.63 1.61 0.65
N GLN A 108 10.29 1.56 1.94
CA GLN A 108 10.70 0.47 2.85
C GLN A 108 10.18 -0.88 2.37
N ASP A 109 8.88 -1.00 2.09
CA ASP A 109 8.31 -2.26 1.58
C ASP A 109 8.89 -2.64 0.20
N GLY A 110 9.27 -1.66 -0.63
CA GLY A 110 9.96 -1.86 -1.90
C GLY A 110 11.34 -2.51 -1.78
N HIS A 111 12.02 -2.32 -0.63
CA HIS A 111 13.32 -2.92 -0.34
C HIS A 111 13.19 -4.22 0.48
N ASP A 112 12.35 -4.21 1.52
CA ASP A 112 12.24 -5.31 2.48
C ASP A 112 11.39 -6.46 1.94
N LEU A 113 10.38 -6.15 1.11
CA LEU A 113 9.50 -7.11 0.43
C LEU A 113 8.90 -8.16 1.38
N THR A 114 8.62 -7.77 2.62
CA THR A 114 8.08 -8.66 3.65
C THR A 114 6.56 -8.74 3.51
N VAL A 115 6.06 -9.86 2.99
CA VAL A 115 4.62 -10.14 2.89
C VAL A 115 4.07 -10.54 4.26
N ILE A 116 2.98 -9.88 4.68
CA ILE A 116 2.29 -10.17 5.95
C ILE A 116 0.89 -10.75 5.74
N HIS A 117 0.30 -10.58 4.56
CA HIS A 117 -1.02 -11.16 4.22
C HIS A 117 -1.17 -11.35 2.72
N VAL A 118 -1.87 -12.42 2.33
CA VAL A 118 -2.31 -12.68 0.96
C VAL A 118 -3.81 -12.92 0.99
N GLU A 119 -4.56 -12.09 0.27
CA GLU A 119 -5.99 -12.28 0.04
C GLU A 119 -6.20 -12.80 -1.37
N ASP A 120 -6.56 -14.08 -1.49
CA ASP A 120 -6.89 -14.70 -2.77
C ASP A 120 -8.41 -14.76 -2.96
N LYS A 121 -8.90 -14.08 -3.99
CA LYS A 121 -10.32 -14.04 -4.38
C LYS A 121 -10.56 -14.71 -5.74
N ARG A 122 -9.59 -15.46 -6.25
CA ARG A 122 -9.81 -16.30 -7.44
C ARG A 122 -10.82 -17.39 -7.09
N ALA A 123 -11.78 -17.60 -7.99
CA ALA A 123 -12.82 -18.62 -7.85
C ALA A 123 -12.32 -20.01 -8.25
#